data_AF-A0A949N3W7-F1
#
_entry.id   AF-A0A949N3W7-F1
#
_cell.length_a   1.000
_cell.length_b   1.000
_cell.length_c   1.000
_cell.angle_alpha   90.00
_cell.angle_beta   90.00
_cell.angle_gamma   90.00
#
_symmetry.space_group_name_H-M   'P 1'
#
loop_
_entity.id
_entity.type
_entity.pdbx_description
1 polymer ?
#
loop_
_entity_poly.entity_id
_entity_poly.type
_entity_poly.pdbx_seq_one_letter_code
_entity_poly.pdbx_strand_id
1 'polypeptide(L)'
;MTPACRRTDRTRPHSSSVVLFYSGESSSKDNNGGDQGNWNREHVWAKSHGDFGTSPGPGTDIHHLRPTDVQVNSIRGNKDFDNGDEPVEGAPGNSTDNDSWEADDEVKGDVARMIFYMATRYEGTDSHPDLELNDQVENGSAPLHGKLSVLKEWHEADPPSDFEKNRNPFIDNPEWVGEIF
;
A
#
# COMPACT_ATOMS: atom_id res chain seq x y z
N MET A 1 -15.78 7.93 -0.09
CA MET A 1 -14.58 7.22 -0.62
C MET A 1 -14.06 8.00 -1.81
N THR A 2 -12.78 8.40 -1.83
CA THR A 2 -12.22 9.19 -2.93
C THR A 2 -12.14 8.34 -4.22
N PRO A 3 -12.34 8.92 -5.43
CA PRO A 3 -12.36 8.17 -6.69
C PRO A 3 -11.05 7.46 -7.07
N ALA A 4 -9.95 7.74 -6.39
CA ALA A 4 -8.60 7.39 -6.83
C ALA A 4 -8.25 5.89 -6.70
N CYS A 5 -8.51 5.22 -5.57
CA CYS A 5 -8.21 3.77 -5.45
C CYS A 5 -9.02 2.91 -6.42
N ARG A 6 -10.24 3.34 -6.79
CA ARG A 6 -11.05 2.63 -7.80
C ARG A 6 -10.44 2.68 -9.21
N ARG A 7 -9.51 3.61 -9.42
CA ARG A 7 -8.92 3.92 -10.72
C ARG A 7 -7.53 3.29 -10.87
N THR A 8 -6.70 3.34 -9.85
CA THR A 8 -5.30 2.89 -9.93
C THR A 8 -5.14 1.38 -10.03
N ASP A 9 -5.94 0.58 -9.32
CA ASP A 9 -5.75 -0.88 -9.24
C ASP A 9 -6.69 -1.68 -10.15
N ARG A 10 -6.99 -1.13 -11.34
CA ARG A 10 -7.82 -1.82 -12.34
C ARG A 10 -6.94 -2.77 -13.15
N THR A 11 -7.36 -4.03 -13.22
CA THR A 11 -6.66 -5.06 -14.01
C THR A 11 -6.65 -4.78 -15.51
N ARG A 12 -7.65 -4.02 -16.00
CA ARG A 12 -7.76 -3.47 -17.37
C ARG A 12 -8.64 -2.22 -17.36
N PRO A 13 -8.47 -1.27 -18.31
CA PRO A 13 -9.45 -0.21 -18.51
C PRO A 13 -10.83 -0.84 -18.73
N HIS A 14 -11.84 -0.37 -18.01
CA HIS A 14 -13.22 -0.89 -17.95
C HIS A 14 -13.50 -2.14 -17.08
N SER A 15 -12.56 -2.62 -16.25
CA SER A 15 -12.91 -3.67 -15.27
C SER A 15 -13.98 -3.16 -14.27
N SER A 16 -14.99 -3.99 -14.00
CA SER A 16 -15.94 -3.82 -12.88
C SER A 16 -15.33 -4.26 -11.55
N SER A 17 -14.05 -4.64 -11.55
CA SER A 17 -13.34 -5.19 -10.41
C SER A 17 -11.99 -4.53 -10.17
N VAL A 18 -11.53 -4.61 -8.94
CA VAL A 18 -10.19 -4.29 -8.46
C VAL A 18 -9.49 -5.59 -8.06
N VAL A 19 -8.16 -5.60 -8.05
CA VAL A 19 -7.38 -6.68 -7.42
C VAL A 19 -6.96 -6.23 -6.04
N LEU A 20 -7.23 -7.06 -5.04
CA LEU A 20 -6.88 -6.81 -3.65
C LEU A 20 -5.39 -7.06 -3.45
N PHE A 21 -4.70 -6.09 -2.86
CA PHE A 21 -3.26 -5.98 -2.95
C PHE A 21 -2.50 -7.13 -2.29
N TYR A 22 -2.89 -7.51 -1.08
CA TYR A 22 -2.20 -8.61 -0.38
C TYR A 22 -2.74 -9.99 -0.79
N SER A 23 -4.01 -10.12 -1.18
CA SER A 23 -4.59 -11.43 -1.48
C SER A 23 -4.53 -11.84 -2.94
N GLY A 24 -4.30 -10.89 -3.85
CA GLY A 24 -4.38 -11.11 -5.30
C GLY A 24 -5.81 -11.36 -5.82
N GLU A 25 -6.82 -11.41 -4.94
CA GLU A 25 -8.19 -11.73 -5.32
C GLU A 25 -8.86 -10.58 -6.07
N SER A 26 -9.73 -10.90 -7.02
CA SER A 26 -10.54 -9.90 -7.70
C SER A 26 -11.84 -9.64 -6.94
N SER A 27 -12.12 -8.37 -6.63
CA SER A 27 -13.36 -7.94 -5.97
C SER A 27 -14.07 -6.87 -6.78
N SER A 28 -15.40 -6.80 -6.70
CA SER A 28 -16.16 -5.73 -7.37
C SER A 28 -15.71 -4.36 -6.85
N LYS A 29 -15.53 -3.39 -7.75
CA LYS A 29 -15.17 -2.01 -7.38
C LYS A 29 -16.22 -1.35 -6.47
N ASP A 30 -17.44 -1.85 -6.50
CA ASP A 30 -18.55 -1.31 -5.72
C ASP A 30 -18.70 -2.03 -4.37
N ASN A 31 -18.02 -3.16 -4.16
CA ASN A 31 -17.98 -3.95 -2.92
C ASN A 31 -16.97 -3.38 -1.90
N ASN A 32 -17.02 -2.06 -1.70
CA ASN A 32 -16.15 -1.34 -0.79
C ASN A 32 -16.93 -0.91 0.46
N GLY A 33 -16.31 -1.00 1.63
CA GLY A 33 -17.00 -0.75 2.89
C GLY A 33 -16.17 -1.10 4.12
N GLY A 34 -16.87 -1.31 5.24
CA GLY A 34 -16.26 -1.72 6.51
C GLY A 34 -16.62 -3.13 6.95
N ASP A 35 -17.57 -3.79 6.28
CA ASP A 35 -18.00 -5.14 6.66
C ASP A 35 -17.07 -6.24 6.10
N GLN A 36 -17.13 -7.42 6.71
CA GLN A 36 -16.42 -8.61 6.25
C GLN A 36 -16.76 -8.95 4.79
N GLY A 37 -15.74 -9.27 3.99
CA GLY A 37 -15.88 -9.55 2.56
C GLY A 37 -15.99 -8.30 1.67
N ASN A 38 -16.01 -7.10 2.25
CA ASN A 38 -15.72 -5.88 1.51
C ASN A 38 -14.20 -5.68 1.41
N TRP A 39 -13.80 -4.82 0.49
CA TRP A 39 -12.48 -4.22 0.52
C TRP A 39 -12.52 -2.80 1.08
N ASN A 40 -11.41 -2.39 1.69
CA ASN A 40 -11.18 -1.03 2.13
C ASN A 40 -9.80 -0.54 1.65
N ARG A 41 -9.48 0.70 2.00
CA ARG A 41 -8.21 1.32 1.62
C ARG A 41 -7.15 0.97 2.65
N GLU A 42 -6.13 0.26 2.18
CA GLU A 42 -4.86 0.09 2.86
C GLU A 42 -3.99 1.33 2.65
N HIS A 43 -3.33 1.74 3.73
CA HIS A 43 -2.28 2.75 3.75
C HIS A 43 -0.96 2.00 3.92
N VAL A 44 -0.27 1.68 2.83
CA VAL A 44 0.96 0.86 2.90
C VAL A 44 1.98 1.52 3.83
N TRP A 45 2.13 2.84 3.81
CA TRP A 45 2.67 3.52 4.99
C TRP A 45 1.58 3.68 6.04
N ALA A 46 1.67 2.95 7.15
CA ALA A 46 0.64 2.98 8.18
C ALA A 46 0.46 4.39 8.75
N LYS A 47 -0.77 4.92 8.72
CA LYS A 47 -1.07 6.31 9.15
C LYS A 47 -0.61 6.65 10.56
N SER A 48 -0.59 5.67 11.46
CA SER A 48 -0.13 5.85 12.84
C SER A 48 1.37 6.16 12.93
N HIS A 49 2.16 5.77 11.93
CA HIS A 49 3.59 6.08 11.83
C HIS A 49 3.76 7.50 11.29
N GLY A 50 3.48 8.50 12.14
CA GLY A 50 3.52 9.92 11.82
C GLY A 50 2.21 10.69 11.96
N ASP A 51 1.11 10.01 12.32
CA ASP A 51 -0.22 10.60 12.62
C ASP A 51 -0.74 11.63 11.59
N PHE A 52 -0.51 11.36 10.31
CA PHE A 52 -0.88 12.31 9.25
C PHE A 52 -2.35 12.25 8.82
N GLY A 53 -3.15 11.37 9.42
CA GLY A 53 -4.59 11.30 9.21
C GLY A 53 -5.00 11.03 7.76
N THR A 54 -6.02 11.76 7.29
CA THR A 54 -6.63 11.57 5.95
C THR A 54 -6.82 12.88 5.18
N SER A 55 -6.17 13.94 5.64
CA SER A 55 -6.13 15.24 4.96
C SER A 55 -5.21 15.18 3.73
N PRO A 56 -5.35 16.12 2.77
CA PRO A 56 -4.43 16.23 1.65
C PRO A 56 -2.97 16.21 2.11
N GLY A 57 -2.17 15.36 1.48
CA GLY A 57 -0.80 15.04 1.93
C GLY A 57 -0.58 13.53 1.96
N PRO A 58 0.28 13.02 2.84
CA PRO A 58 0.62 11.59 2.89
C PRO A 58 -0.61 10.72 3.16
N GLY A 59 -1.62 11.22 3.87
CA GLY A 59 -2.88 10.50 4.14
C GLY A 59 -3.74 10.19 2.91
N THR A 60 -3.50 10.88 1.79
CA THR A 60 -4.28 10.78 0.55
C THR A 60 -3.43 10.49 -0.68
N ASP A 61 -2.11 10.31 -0.53
CA ASP A 61 -1.21 10.07 -1.64
C ASP A 61 -1.45 8.69 -2.25
N ILE A 62 -1.92 8.68 -3.49
CA ILE A 62 -2.33 7.47 -4.21
C ILE A 62 -1.17 6.50 -4.47
N HIS A 63 0.08 6.94 -4.33
CA HIS A 63 1.24 6.10 -4.59
C HIS A 63 1.41 4.97 -3.56
N HIS A 64 0.82 5.08 -2.37
CA HIS A 64 0.87 4.04 -1.32
C HIS A 64 -0.51 3.55 -0.87
N LEU A 65 -1.58 3.99 -1.55
CA LEU A 65 -2.94 3.54 -1.24
C LEU A 65 -3.31 2.36 -2.13
N ARG A 66 -3.79 1.29 -1.50
CA ARG A 66 -4.17 0.06 -2.18
C ARG A 66 -5.51 -0.47 -1.68
N PRO A 67 -6.34 -1.12 -2.52
CA PRO A 67 -7.51 -1.86 -2.04
C PRO A 67 -7.03 -3.16 -1.39
N THR A 68 -7.57 -3.50 -0.23
CA THR A 68 -7.31 -4.80 0.40
C THR A 68 -8.55 -5.30 1.13
N ASP A 69 -8.65 -6.61 1.34
CA ASP A 69 -9.77 -7.17 2.11
C ASP A 69 -9.79 -6.58 3.52
N VAL A 70 -10.98 -6.25 4.04
CA VAL A 70 -11.11 -5.60 5.35
C VAL A 70 -10.46 -6.39 6.48
N GLN A 71 -10.53 -7.72 6.46
CA GLN A 71 -9.94 -8.57 7.49
C GLN A 71 -8.42 -8.61 7.37
N VAL A 72 -7.93 -8.78 6.14
CA VAL A 72 -6.49 -8.75 5.85
C VAL A 72 -5.89 -7.41 6.27
N ASN A 73 -6.58 -6.29 5.96
CA ASN A 73 -6.17 -4.96 6.41
C ASN A 73 -6.12 -4.86 7.94
N SER A 74 -7.11 -5.46 8.62
CA SER A 74 -7.16 -5.47 10.07
C SER A 74 -6.03 -6.30 10.70
N ILE A 75 -5.60 -7.38 10.06
CA ILE A 75 -4.48 -8.23 10.52
C ILE A 75 -3.16 -7.51 10.31
N ARG A 76 -3.00 -6.84 9.15
CA ARG A 76 -1.84 -5.99 8.85
C ARG A 76 -1.72 -4.86 9.87
N GLY A 77 -2.83 -4.18 10.17
CA GLY A 77 -2.88 -3.14 11.19
C GLY A 77 -1.89 -2.01 10.93
N ASN A 78 -0.97 -1.80 11.88
CA ASN A 78 0.14 -0.86 11.78
C ASN A 78 1.49 -1.57 11.92
N LYS A 79 1.57 -2.85 11.57
CA LYS A 79 2.82 -3.59 11.67
C LYS A 79 3.86 -3.01 10.73
N ASP A 80 5.11 -3.06 11.18
CA ASP A 80 6.26 -2.70 10.38
C ASP A 80 6.50 -3.77 9.30
N PHE A 81 7.15 -3.41 8.20
CA PHE A 81 7.52 -4.40 7.18
C PHE A 81 8.85 -5.05 7.54
N ASP A 82 8.82 -6.37 7.67
CA ASP A 82 9.93 -7.28 7.96
C ASP A 82 9.50 -8.69 7.56
N ASN A 83 10.35 -9.70 7.73
CA ASN A 83 9.97 -11.09 7.58
C ASN A 83 9.04 -11.52 8.72
N GLY A 84 8.09 -12.41 8.42
CA GLY A 84 7.09 -12.90 9.35
C GLY A 84 6.98 -14.41 9.27
N ASP A 85 6.52 -15.02 10.36
CA ASP A 85 6.65 -16.46 10.54
C ASP A 85 5.33 -17.24 10.39
N GLU A 86 4.17 -16.56 10.49
CA GLU A 86 2.86 -17.21 10.44
C GLU A 86 2.06 -16.78 9.19
N PRO A 87 1.47 -17.72 8.44
CA PRO A 87 0.71 -17.38 7.24
C PRO A 87 -0.57 -16.61 7.56
N VAL A 88 -0.95 -15.67 6.68
CA VAL A 88 -2.15 -14.86 6.86
C VAL A 88 -3.36 -15.48 6.15
N GLU A 89 -4.41 -15.77 6.91
CA GLU A 89 -5.68 -16.23 6.34
C GLU A 89 -6.30 -15.16 5.43
N GLY A 90 -6.67 -15.57 4.21
CA GLY A 90 -7.24 -14.66 3.20
C GLY A 90 -6.21 -13.84 2.42
N ALA A 91 -4.90 -13.99 2.70
CA ALA A 91 -3.81 -13.37 1.94
C ALA A 91 -2.68 -14.39 1.69
N PRO A 92 -2.88 -15.34 0.76
CA PRO A 92 -1.92 -16.41 0.52
C PRO A 92 -0.53 -15.84 0.21
N GLY A 93 0.51 -16.49 0.73
CA GLY A 93 1.91 -16.10 0.53
C GLY A 93 2.40 -14.92 1.38
N ASN A 94 1.48 -14.22 2.07
CA ASN A 94 1.86 -13.24 3.08
C ASN A 94 2.00 -13.94 4.43
N SER A 95 2.94 -13.47 5.24
CA SER A 95 3.12 -13.90 6.63
C SER A 95 3.13 -12.70 7.58
N THR A 96 2.88 -12.96 8.85
CA THR A 96 2.86 -11.95 9.90
C THR A 96 3.29 -12.54 11.22
N ASP A 97 3.71 -11.69 12.14
CA ASP A 97 3.88 -12.03 13.54
C ASP A 97 3.27 -10.92 14.43
N ASN A 98 3.85 -10.69 15.61
CA ASN A 98 3.35 -9.70 16.56
C ASN A 98 3.53 -8.26 16.07
N ASP A 99 4.64 -7.95 15.41
CA ASP A 99 5.05 -6.58 15.08
C ASP A 99 5.31 -6.37 13.58
N SER A 100 5.34 -7.46 12.81
CA SER A 100 5.82 -7.49 11.45
C SER A 100 4.81 -8.07 10.46
N TRP A 101 4.84 -7.52 9.26
CA TRP A 101 4.14 -8.03 8.08
C TRP A 101 5.14 -8.30 6.97
N GLU A 102 5.13 -9.54 6.48
CA GLU A 102 5.84 -9.97 5.28
C GLU A 102 4.84 -10.11 4.15
N ALA A 103 5.02 -9.31 3.10
CA ALA A 103 4.16 -9.37 1.93
C ALA A 103 4.45 -10.63 1.09
N ASP A 104 3.55 -11.03 0.21
CA ASP A 104 3.84 -12.10 -0.76
C ASP A 104 4.96 -11.69 -1.74
N ASP A 105 5.74 -12.67 -2.21
CA ASP A 105 6.88 -12.46 -3.11
C ASP A 105 6.50 -11.71 -4.40
N GLU A 106 5.25 -11.81 -4.87
CA GLU A 106 4.77 -11.09 -6.06
C GLU A 106 4.55 -9.58 -5.82
N VAL A 107 4.50 -9.13 -4.57
CA VAL A 107 4.22 -7.72 -4.20
C VAL A 107 5.22 -7.12 -3.20
N LYS A 108 6.23 -7.89 -2.74
CA LYS A 108 7.28 -7.41 -1.84
C LYS A 108 8.03 -6.20 -2.39
N GLY A 109 8.37 -6.21 -3.69
CA GLY A 109 9.05 -5.08 -4.32
C GLY A 109 8.14 -3.85 -4.42
N ASP A 110 6.86 -4.05 -4.70
CA ASP A 110 5.85 -2.98 -4.74
C ASP A 110 5.76 -2.27 -3.38
N VAL A 111 5.65 -3.06 -2.29
CA VAL A 111 5.67 -2.55 -0.91
C VAL A 111 6.93 -1.74 -0.66
N ALA A 112 8.10 -2.29 -0.97
CA ALA A 112 9.36 -1.61 -0.74
C ALA A 112 9.44 -0.27 -1.49
N ARG A 113 9.05 -0.24 -2.77
CA ARG A 113 9.05 0.99 -3.58
C ARG A 113 8.04 2.03 -3.08
N MET A 114 6.88 1.60 -2.60
CA MET A 114 5.89 2.52 -2.00
C MET A 114 6.43 3.15 -0.71
N ILE A 115 7.08 2.36 0.15
CA ILE A 115 7.70 2.84 1.38
C ILE A 115 8.88 3.78 1.09
N PHE A 116 9.76 3.44 0.15
CA PHE A 116 10.86 4.31 -0.30
C PHE A 116 10.34 5.63 -0.89
N TYR A 117 9.28 5.58 -1.70
CA TYR A 117 8.64 6.77 -2.24
C TYR A 117 8.12 7.66 -1.12
N MET A 118 7.42 7.11 -0.12
CA MET A 118 6.85 7.89 0.98
C MET A 118 7.94 8.57 1.81
N ALA A 119 9.00 7.84 2.17
CA ALA A 119 10.13 8.41 2.91
C ALA A 119 10.83 9.53 2.11
N THR A 120 11.01 9.34 0.80
CA THR A 120 11.66 10.36 -0.05
C THR A 120 10.75 11.57 -0.28
N ARG A 121 9.45 11.35 -0.50
CA ARG A 121 8.50 12.43 -0.82
C ARG A 121 8.20 13.30 0.39
N TYR A 122 8.21 12.72 1.58
CA TYR A 122 7.84 13.37 2.84
C TYR A 122 9.04 13.43 3.81
N GLU A 123 10.20 13.85 3.32
CA GLU A 123 11.46 14.04 4.07
C GLU A 123 11.49 15.31 4.96
N GLY A 124 10.33 15.73 5.48
CA GLY A 124 10.22 16.86 6.42
C GLY A 124 10.50 18.25 5.83
N THR A 125 10.57 18.39 4.50
CA THR A 125 10.82 19.69 3.84
C THR A 125 9.56 20.55 3.65
N ASP A 126 8.38 19.99 3.92
CA ASP A 126 7.10 20.69 3.90
C ASP A 126 6.40 20.63 5.28
N SER A 127 5.09 20.91 5.34
CA SER A 127 4.34 20.93 6.61
C SER A 127 3.89 19.54 7.07
N HIS A 128 4.32 18.46 6.40
CA HIS A 128 3.98 17.09 6.78
C HIS A 128 5.04 16.49 7.72
N PRO A 129 4.73 15.37 8.41
CA PRO A 129 5.71 14.64 9.19
C PRO A 129 6.91 14.21 8.34
N ASP A 130 8.08 14.19 8.96
CA ASP A 130 9.32 13.66 8.38
C ASP A 130 9.28 12.14 8.43
N LEU A 131 8.89 11.53 7.31
CA LEU A 131 8.76 10.08 7.17
C LEU A 131 10.13 9.48 6.86
N GLU A 132 10.64 8.65 7.76
CA GLU A 132 11.97 8.06 7.64
C GLU A 132 11.94 6.54 7.77
N LEU A 133 12.97 5.89 7.25
CA LEU A 133 13.17 4.45 7.42
C LEU A 133 14.28 4.23 8.43
N ASN A 134 14.15 3.18 9.22
CA ASN A 134 15.21 2.70 10.09
C ASN A 134 15.37 1.20 9.89
N ASP A 135 16.12 0.53 10.76
CA ASP A 135 16.32 -0.92 10.68
C ASP A 135 15.67 -1.62 11.88
N GLN A 136 14.49 -1.13 12.29
CA GLN A 136 13.76 -1.58 13.48
C GLN A 136 12.28 -1.83 13.17
N VAL A 137 11.66 -2.63 14.02
CA VAL A 137 10.20 -2.84 14.10
C VAL A 137 9.69 -2.25 15.42
N GLU A 138 8.38 -2.27 15.65
CA GLU A 138 7.72 -1.67 16.81
C GLU A 138 7.97 -0.15 16.95
N ASN A 139 7.98 0.57 15.82
CA ASN A 139 8.21 2.02 15.82
C ASN A 139 7.10 2.85 16.51
N GLY A 140 6.00 2.21 16.91
CA GLY A 140 4.89 2.85 17.62
C GLY A 140 4.23 3.92 16.76
N SER A 141 4.22 5.16 17.25
CA SER A 141 3.68 6.32 16.52
C SER A 141 4.75 7.20 15.89
N ALA A 142 6.04 6.83 16.00
CA ALA A 142 7.10 7.58 15.36
C ALA A 142 6.89 7.54 13.84
N PRO A 143 7.29 8.59 13.09
CA PRO A 143 7.21 8.59 11.63
C PRO A 143 8.32 7.72 11.00
N LEU A 144 8.51 6.52 11.55
CA LEU A 144 9.51 5.53 11.18
C LEU A 144 8.79 4.27 10.75
N HIS A 145 9.22 3.60 9.68
CA HIS A 145 8.49 2.42 9.21
C HIS A 145 9.42 1.35 8.60
N GLY A 146 9.24 0.11 9.04
CA GLY A 146 9.85 -1.10 8.45
C GLY A 146 11.36 -1.19 8.62
N LYS A 147 11.90 -2.40 8.39
CA LYS A 147 13.35 -2.63 8.34
C LYS A 147 13.91 -2.28 6.97
N LEU A 148 14.72 -1.23 6.92
CA LEU A 148 15.39 -0.74 5.72
C LEU A 148 16.23 -1.82 5.03
N SER A 149 16.92 -2.67 5.79
CA SER A 149 17.68 -3.79 5.23
C SER A 149 16.77 -4.75 4.45
N VAL A 150 15.67 -5.19 5.06
CA VAL A 150 14.71 -6.12 4.45
C VAL A 150 13.99 -5.49 3.26
N LEU A 151 13.58 -4.23 3.37
CA LEU A 151 12.94 -3.51 2.26
C LEU A 151 13.88 -3.38 1.04
N LYS A 152 15.20 -3.23 1.27
CA LYS A 152 16.19 -3.24 0.16
C LYS A 152 16.28 -4.62 -0.49
N GLU A 153 16.30 -5.68 0.30
CA GLU A 153 16.30 -7.05 -0.21
C GLU A 153 15.04 -7.32 -1.05
N TRP A 154 13.87 -6.92 -0.56
CA TRP A 154 12.61 -7.06 -1.29
C TRP A 154 12.61 -6.27 -2.61
N HIS A 155 13.12 -5.04 -2.58
CA HIS A 155 13.26 -4.21 -3.78
C HIS A 155 14.17 -4.83 -4.84
N GLU A 156 15.27 -5.48 -4.43
CA GLU A 156 16.21 -6.14 -5.33
C GLU A 156 15.68 -7.47 -5.86
N ALA A 157 14.94 -8.22 -5.03
CA ALA A 157 14.39 -9.52 -5.38
C ALA A 157 13.22 -9.43 -6.36
N ASP A 158 12.37 -8.40 -6.21
CA ASP A 158 11.21 -8.17 -7.07
C ASP A 158 11.36 -6.83 -7.82
N PRO A 159 11.92 -6.83 -9.05
CA PRO A 159 12.12 -5.62 -9.84
C PRO A 159 10.78 -5.06 -10.34
N PRO A 160 10.70 -3.76 -10.68
CA PRO A 160 9.44 -3.14 -11.08
C PRO A 160 8.76 -3.87 -12.24
N SER A 161 7.49 -4.21 -12.04
CA SER A 161 6.63 -4.77 -13.09
C SER A 161 6.36 -3.73 -14.19
N ASP A 162 5.89 -4.17 -15.34
CA ASP A 162 5.53 -3.24 -16.43
C ASP A 162 4.35 -2.33 -16.05
N PHE A 163 3.45 -2.84 -15.20
CA PHE A 163 2.36 -2.05 -14.63
C PHE A 163 2.89 -0.90 -13.77
N GLU A 164 3.88 -1.16 -12.92
CA GLU A 164 4.50 -0.11 -12.11
C GLU A 164 5.38 0.86 -12.90
N LYS A 165 5.93 0.45 -14.05
CA LYS A 165 6.68 1.39 -14.90
C LYS A 165 5.75 2.41 -15.57
N ASN A 166 4.49 2.07 -15.80
CA ASN A 166 3.52 2.93 -16.48
C ASN A 166 2.70 3.85 -15.54
N ARG A 167 3.33 4.40 -14.49
CA ARG A 167 2.65 5.24 -13.47
C ARG A 167 2.12 6.60 -13.94
N ASN A 168 2.08 6.90 -15.24
CA ASN A 168 1.24 8.01 -15.70
C ASN A 168 -0.15 7.45 -16.05
N PRO A 169 -1.13 7.54 -15.13
CA PRO A 169 -2.46 7.03 -15.39
C PRO A 169 -3.13 7.66 -16.61
N PHE A 170 -2.72 8.86 -17.03
CA PHE A 170 -3.23 9.52 -18.24
C PHE A 170 -2.55 9.05 -19.54
N ILE A 171 -1.43 8.31 -19.46
CA ILE A 171 -0.86 7.62 -20.62
C ILE A 171 -1.66 6.34 -20.88
N ASP A 172 -1.94 5.58 -19.82
CA ASP A 172 -2.69 4.33 -19.92
C ASP A 172 -4.21 4.55 -20.02
N ASN A 173 -4.71 5.66 -19.50
CA ASN A 173 -6.13 6.05 -19.50
C ASN A 173 -6.28 7.55 -19.87
N PRO A 174 -5.99 7.94 -21.13
CA PRO A 174 -6.06 9.33 -21.59
C PRO A 174 -7.42 9.99 -21.37
N GLU A 175 -8.49 9.20 -21.32
CA GLU A 175 -9.86 9.67 -21.09
C GLU A 175 -10.08 10.24 -19.68
N TRP A 176 -9.25 9.87 -18.69
CA TRP A 176 -9.39 10.40 -17.33
C TRP A 176 -9.18 11.91 -17.25
N VAL A 177 -8.48 12.50 -18.23
CA VAL A 177 -8.32 13.95 -18.32
C VAL A 177 -9.68 14.64 -18.36
N GLY A 178 -10.62 14.16 -19.18
CA GLY A 178 -11.94 14.79 -19.33
C GLY A 178 -12.98 14.38 -18.28
N GLU A 179 -12.67 13.36 -17.46
CA GLU A 179 -13.54 12.94 -16.34
C GLU A 179 -13.11 13.56 -15.00
N ILE A 180 -11.86 14.02 -14.88
CA ILE A 180 -11.29 14.61 -13.66
C ILE A 180 -11.20 16.14 -13.78
N PHE A 181 -10.89 16.64 -14.97
CA PHE A 181 -10.71 18.05 -15.29
C PHE A 181 -11.72 18.50 -16.34
#